data_AF-F8GGP4-F1
#
_entry.id   AF-F8GGP4-F1
#
_cell.length_a   1.000
_cell.length_b   1.000
_cell.length_c   1.000
_cell.angle_alpha   90.00
_cell.angle_beta   90.00
_cell.angle_gamma   90.00
#
_symmetry.space_group_name_H-M   'P 1'
#
loop_
_entity.id
_entity.type
_entity.pdbx_description
1 polymer ?
#
loop_
_entity_poly.entity_id
_entity_poly.type
_entity_poly.pdbx_seq_one_letter_code
_entity_poly.pdbx_strand_id
1 'polypeptide(L)'
;MPTTTHSIAARNAATDAVTGQIGASGNLKFRLSGSLGSPGAVVATLPLSATAFGASSGGTATANAITPDTNAVGNASPVAAATLEKSDGTIVIHLTAGASVTTTVTGNPGEDTVTVGSAAGLVIGMHASGTGIAAGADIVDIQGTTVHLSVENSGAVSGNGIFSYDVAISNGTTIAAGDTVSCSSLTYTALRS
;
A
#
# COMPACT_ATOMS: atom_id res chain seq x y z
N MET A 1 -25.30 3.04 -5.99
CA MET A 1 -25.37 2.09 -4.84
C MET A 1 -25.34 2.91 -3.55
N PRO A 2 -26.13 2.61 -2.52
CA PRO A 2 -25.99 3.28 -1.22
C PRO A 2 -24.60 2.98 -0.63
N THR A 3 -23.88 4.01 -0.19
CA THR A 3 -22.59 3.86 0.49
C THR A 3 -22.82 3.51 1.95
N THR A 4 -22.10 2.50 2.45
CA THR A 4 -22.18 2.09 3.86
C THR A 4 -21.13 2.87 4.66
N THR A 5 -21.58 3.70 5.61
CA THR A 5 -20.69 4.46 6.49
C THR A 5 -20.61 3.81 7.87
N HIS A 6 -19.38 3.51 8.31
CA HIS A 6 -19.10 2.98 9.65
C HIS A 6 -18.81 4.11 10.65
N SER A 7 -19.26 3.95 11.88
CA SER A 7 -18.91 4.89 12.97
C SER A 7 -17.40 4.83 13.25
N ILE A 8 -16.83 5.94 13.74
CA ILE A 8 -15.39 6.01 14.10
C ILE A 8 -15.03 4.92 15.11
N ALA A 9 -15.90 4.64 16.10
CA ALA A 9 -15.68 3.59 17.09
C ALA A 9 -15.57 2.20 16.44
N ALA A 10 -16.43 1.88 15.47
CA ALA A 10 -16.36 0.60 14.76
C ALA A 10 -15.10 0.50 13.90
N ARG A 11 -14.71 1.58 13.22
CA ARG A 11 -13.47 1.60 12.42
C ARG A 11 -12.23 1.45 13.29
N ASN A 12 -12.15 2.17 14.41
CA ASN A 12 -11.05 2.03 15.37
C ASN A 12 -10.96 0.60 15.90
N ALA A 13 -12.08 0.02 16.33
CA ALA A 13 -12.11 -1.35 16.87
C ALA A 13 -11.64 -2.40 15.84
N ALA A 14 -12.06 -2.27 14.58
CA ALA A 14 -11.60 -3.16 13.51
C ALA A 14 -10.08 -3.02 13.27
N THR A 15 -9.58 -1.79 13.19
CA THR A 15 -8.16 -1.51 12.98
C THR A 15 -7.31 -2.01 14.15
N ASP A 16 -7.72 -1.74 15.39
CA ASP A 16 -7.04 -2.20 16.60
C ASP A 16 -7.03 -3.74 16.71
N ALA A 17 -8.12 -4.39 16.30
CA ALA A 17 -8.19 -5.86 16.30
C ALA A 17 -7.17 -6.47 15.33
N VAL A 18 -6.96 -5.88 14.15
CA VAL A 18 -5.98 -6.38 13.18
C VAL A 18 -4.55 -6.06 13.62
N THR A 19 -4.24 -4.81 13.98
CA THR A 19 -2.87 -4.44 14.37
C THR A 19 -2.45 -5.13 15.66
N GLY A 20 -3.39 -5.39 16.58
CA GLY A 20 -3.16 -6.18 17.78
C GLY A 20 -2.71 -7.62 17.50
N GLN A 21 -3.06 -8.21 16.35
CA GLN A 21 -2.61 -9.56 15.97
C GLN A 21 -1.11 -9.63 15.69
N ILE A 22 -0.49 -8.55 15.21
CA ILE A 22 0.96 -8.48 14.95
C ILE A 22 1.72 -8.67 16.26
N GLY A 23 1.15 -8.18 17.36
CA GLY A 23 1.66 -8.38 18.71
C GLY A 23 2.99 -7.69 18.96
N ALA A 24 3.73 -8.20 19.94
CA ALA A 24 5.01 -7.63 20.32
C ALA A 24 6.15 -8.06 19.38
N SER A 25 6.93 -7.08 18.92
CA SER A 25 8.13 -7.30 18.10
C SER A 25 7.86 -8.02 16.77
N GLY A 26 6.77 -7.63 16.10
CA GLY A 26 6.47 -8.06 14.73
C GLY A 26 7.48 -7.51 13.71
N ASN A 27 7.33 -7.91 12.46
CA ASN A 27 8.23 -7.49 11.38
C ASN A 27 7.45 -6.98 10.18
N LEU A 28 7.96 -5.91 9.55
CA LEU A 28 7.66 -5.58 8.17
C LEU A 28 8.69 -6.28 7.28
N LYS A 29 8.27 -7.16 6.37
CA LYS A 29 9.18 -7.86 5.46
C LYS A 29 8.87 -7.53 4.01
N PHE A 30 9.89 -7.18 3.25
CA PHE A 30 9.80 -7.03 1.79
C PHE A 30 10.10 -8.35 1.10
N ARG A 31 9.35 -8.65 0.03
CA ARG A 31 9.31 -9.97 -0.61
C ARG A 31 9.25 -9.86 -2.13
N LEU A 32 9.82 -10.85 -2.82
CA LEU A 32 9.82 -10.89 -4.29
C LEU A 32 8.43 -11.05 -4.90
N SER A 33 7.56 -11.73 -4.17
CA SER A 33 6.19 -12.07 -4.57
C SER A 33 5.47 -12.68 -3.37
N GLY A 34 4.24 -13.16 -3.59
CA GLY A 34 3.61 -14.13 -2.70
C GLY A 34 2.20 -13.75 -2.31
N SER A 35 1.62 -14.55 -1.43
CA SER A 35 0.32 -14.34 -0.81
C SER A 35 0.38 -14.76 0.66
N LEU A 36 -0.72 -14.59 1.40
CA LEU A 36 -0.80 -14.97 2.82
C LEU A 36 -0.43 -16.45 3.08
N GLY A 37 -0.73 -17.36 2.15
CA GLY A 37 -0.44 -18.80 2.30
C GLY A 37 0.89 -19.25 1.69
N SER A 38 1.54 -18.40 0.88
CA SER A 38 2.82 -18.70 0.23
C SER A 38 3.57 -17.39 -0.05
N PRO A 39 4.24 -16.81 0.95
CA PRO A 39 4.68 -15.41 0.93
C PRO A 39 6.00 -15.16 0.19
N GLY A 40 6.49 -16.11 -0.60
CA GLY A 40 7.72 -15.95 -1.36
C GLY A 40 8.97 -15.72 -0.49
N ALA A 41 10.08 -15.37 -1.14
CA ALA A 41 11.35 -15.12 -0.49
C ALA A 41 11.41 -13.72 0.13
N VAL A 42 12.02 -13.63 1.33
CA VAL A 42 12.26 -12.36 2.05
C VAL A 42 13.52 -11.69 1.49
N VAL A 43 13.44 -10.39 1.26
CA VAL A 43 14.51 -9.54 0.73
C VAL A 43 15.09 -8.63 1.81
N ALA A 44 14.22 -8.08 2.66
CA ALA A 44 14.59 -7.24 3.78
C ALA A 44 13.60 -7.44 4.93
N THR A 45 14.10 -7.36 6.17
CA THR A 45 13.31 -7.50 7.40
C THR A 45 13.51 -6.28 8.27
N LEU A 46 12.46 -5.50 8.44
CA LEU A 46 12.43 -4.30 9.28
C LEU A 46 11.67 -4.63 10.58
N PRO A 47 12.37 -4.79 11.72
CA PRO A 47 11.72 -5.04 13.00
C PRO A 47 10.83 -3.87 13.43
N LEU A 48 9.65 -4.18 13.95
CA LEU A 48 8.78 -3.22 14.62
C LEU A 48 9.12 -3.18 16.11
N SER A 49 8.84 -2.05 16.77
CA SER A 49 8.97 -1.97 18.23
C SER A 49 8.06 -2.97 18.97
N ALA A 50 8.38 -3.22 20.24
CA ALA A 50 7.61 -4.12 21.12
C ALA A 50 6.11 -3.79 21.17
N THR A 51 5.74 -2.52 21.00
CA THR A 51 4.36 -2.14 20.64
C THR A 51 4.38 -1.76 19.17
N ALA A 52 3.92 -2.64 18.27
CA ALA A 52 4.07 -2.43 16.84
C ALA A 52 3.30 -1.21 16.32
N PHE A 53 2.07 -1.01 16.81
CA PHE A 53 1.18 0.10 16.42
C PHE A 53 0.62 0.79 17.67
N GLY A 54 0.39 2.10 17.57
CA GLY A 54 -0.44 2.82 18.53
C GLY A 54 -1.93 2.49 18.36
N ALA A 55 -2.75 2.97 19.30
CA ALA A 55 -4.21 2.87 19.18
C ALA A 55 -4.72 3.61 17.94
N SER A 56 -5.74 3.05 17.28
CA SER A 56 -6.33 3.63 16.09
C SER A 56 -7.08 4.93 16.38
N SER A 57 -6.97 5.88 15.46
CA SER A 57 -7.75 7.12 15.43
C SER A 57 -8.40 7.28 14.05
N GLY A 58 -9.71 7.49 14.03
CA GLY A 58 -10.48 7.64 12.78
C GLY A 58 -10.57 6.37 11.91
N GLY A 59 -10.10 5.22 12.39
CA GLY A 59 -9.93 3.98 11.64
C GLY A 59 -8.50 3.73 11.16
N THR A 60 -7.55 4.62 11.45
CA THR A 60 -6.15 4.46 11.04
C THR A 60 -5.27 4.24 12.25
N ALA A 61 -4.32 3.31 12.17
CA ALA A 61 -3.26 3.11 13.15
C ALA A 61 -1.91 3.34 12.49
N THR A 62 -1.00 4.00 13.20
CA THR A 62 0.36 4.27 12.73
C THR A 62 1.32 3.34 13.47
N ALA A 63 2.24 2.73 12.71
CA ALA A 63 3.32 1.96 13.29
C ALA A 63 4.16 2.87 14.18
N ASN A 64 4.65 2.33 15.30
CA ASN A 64 5.59 3.04 16.17
C ASN A 64 7.00 2.99 15.52
N ALA A 65 8.05 2.68 16.28
CA ALA A 65 9.39 2.64 15.70
C ALA A 65 9.53 1.43 14.77
N ILE A 66 10.05 1.70 13.56
CA ILE A 66 10.45 0.70 12.58
C ILE A 66 11.96 0.77 12.45
N THR A 67 12.66 -0.29 12.83
CA THR A 67 14.11 -0.35 12.73
C THR A 67 14.51 -0.65 11.27
N PRO A 68 15.38 0.16 10.64
CA PRO A 68 15.89 -0.13 9.31
C PRO A 68 16.62 -1.48 9.26
N ASP A 69 16.47 -2.19 8.15
CA ASP A 69 17.32 -3.32 7.82
C ASP A 69 18.60 -2.76 7.20
N THR A 70 19.73 -2.83 7.89
CA THR A 70 21.02 -2.31 7.39
C THR A 70 21.84 -3.37 6.67
N ASN A 71 21.32 -4.58 6.48
CA ASN A 71 22.01 -5.67 5.82
C ASN A 71 20.99 -6.55 5.08
N ALA A 72 20.27 -5.94 4.15
CA ALA A 72 19.26 -6.64 3.37
C ALA A 72 19.87 -7.86 2.68
N VAL A 73 19.09 -8.95 2.59
CA VAL A 73 19.50 -10.16 1.85
C VAL A 73 19.65 -9.84 0.36
N GLY A 74 18.83 -8.90 -0.12
CA GLY A 74 18.81 -8.44 -1.49
C GLY A 74 18.06 -9.37 -2.45
N ASN A 75 17.91 -8.92 -3.70
CA ASN A 75 17.18 -9.63 -4.74
C ASN A 75 17.77 -9.44 -6.15
N ALA A 76 17.48 -10.41 -7.02
CA ALA A 76 17.77 -10.31 -8.45
C ALA A 76 16.56 -9.82 -9.27
N SER A 77 15.37 -9.82 -8.68
CA SER A 77 14.10 -9.46 -9.32
C SER A 77 13.36 -8.44 -8.45
N PRO A 78 12.56 -7.54 -9.04
CA PRO A 78 11.80 -6.53 -8.29
C PRO A 78 11.05 -7.09 -7.09
N VAL A 79 11.07 -6.35 -5.98
CA VAL A 79 10.12 -6.54 -4.87
C VAL A 79 8.71 -6.29 -5.42
N ALA A 80 7.78 -7.20 -5.10
CA ALA A 80 6.38 -7.11 -5.51
C ALA A 80 5.40 -7.16 -4.32
N ALA A 81 5.89 -7.53 -3.14
CA ALA A 81 5.06 -7.69 -1.96
C ALA A 81 5.76 -7.22 -0.68
N ALA A 82 4.96 -6.88 0.32
CA ALA A 82 5.38 -6.72 1.69
C ALA A 82 4.40 -7.44 2.63
N THR A 83 4.87 -7.84 3.81
CA THR A 83 4.04 -8.46 4.83
C THR A 83 4.28 -7.84 6.20
N LEU A 84 3.21 -7.75 6.99
CA LEU A 84 3.30 -7.53 8.43
C LEU A 84 3.05 -8.85 9.14
N GLU A 85 4.01 -9.25 9.97
CA GLU A 85 4.07 -10.57 10.56
C GLU A 85 4.29 -10.50 12.06
N LYS A 86 3.80 -11.52 12.76
CA LYS A 86 4.18 -11.79 14.14
C LYS A 86 5.67 -12.19 14.20
N SER A 87 6.24 -12.18 15.40
CA SER A 87 7.63 -12.59 15.63
C SER A 87 7.90 -14.06 15.27
N ASP A 88 6.87 -14.91 15.28
CA ASP A 88 6.95 -16.32 14.85
C ASP A 88 6.87 -16.53 13.33
N GLY A 89 6.74 -15.44 12.55
CA GLY A 89 6.63 -15.47 11.08
C GLY A 89 5.20 -15.65 10.54
N THR A 90 4.19 -15.74 11.41
CA THR A 90 2.79 -15.76 10.99
C THR A 90 2.40 -14.44 10.34
N ILE A 91 1.91 -14.48 9.11
CA ILE A 91 1.48 -13.28 8.40
C ILE A 91 0.11 -12.83 8.87
N VAL A 92 0.00 -11.54 9.19
CA VAL A 92 -1.25 -10.89 9.57
C VAL A 92 -1.79 -10.07 8.41
N ILE A 93 -0.92 -9.34 7.70
CA ILE A 93 -1.31 -8.48 6.58
C ILE A 93 -0.37 -8.74 5.40
N HIS A 94 -0.94 -8.86 4.22
CA HIS A 94 -0.23 -8.86 2.96
C HIS A 94 -0.49 -7.54 2.23
N LEU A 95 0.57 -6.97 1.66
CA LEU A 95 0.59 -5.69 0.99
C LEU A 95 1.27 -5.87 -0.37
N THR A 96 0.77 -5.19 -1.38
CA THR A 96 1.50 -5.03 -2.64
C THR A 96 2.63 -4.02 -2.46
N ALA A 97 3.76 -4.21 -3.14
CA ALA A 97 4.88 -3.29 -3.04
C ALA A 97 5.53 -3.07 -4.41
N GLY A 98 5.98 -1.85 -4.68
CA GLY A 98 6.63 -1.51 -5.95
C GLY A 98 6.84 -0.02 -6.12
N ALA A 99 7.33 0.40 -7.28
CA ALA A 99 7.56 1.81 -7.59
C ALA A 99 6.26 2.51 -8.02
N SER A 100 6.00 3.69 -7.47
CA SER A 100 4.89 4.53 -7.91
C SER A 100 5.13 5.08 -9.32
N VAL A 101 4.05 5.25 -10.08
CA VAL A 101 4.06 5.85 -11.42
C VAL A 101 3.38 7.20 -11.36
N THR A 102 4.03 8.21 -11.94
CA THR A 102 3.44 9.55 -12.12
C THR A 102 3.30 9.82 -13.62
N THR A 103 2.10 10.21 -14.04
CA THR A 103 1.79 10.54 -15.43
C THR A 103 0.71 11.62 -15.49
N THR A 104 0.56 12.31 -16.61
CA THR A 104 -0.52 13.28 -16.76
C THR A 104 -1.87 12.58 -16.79
N VAL A 105 -2.90 13.20 -16.22
CA VAL A 105 -4.28 12.66 -16.20
C VAL A 105 -5.30 13.70 -16.64
N THR A 106 -6.33 13.25 -17.34
CA THR A 106 -7.55 14.02 -17.63
C THR A 106 -8.80 13.17 -17.44
N GLY A 107 -9.94 13.79 -17.15
CA GLY A 107 -11.21 13.09 -16.96
C GLY A 107 -12.32 14.00 -16.45
N ASN A 108 -13.55 13.51 -16.49
CA ASN A 108 -14.73 14.28 -16.14
C ASN A 108 -15.29 13.86 -14.76
N PRO A 109 -15.96 14.78 -14.02
CA PRO A 109 -16.65 14.43 -12.79
C PRO A 109 -17.75 13.39 -13.05
N GLY A 110 -17.92 12.44 -12.14
CA GLY A 110 -18.95 11.40 -12.25
C GLY A 110 -18.66 10.28 -13.25
N GLU A 111 -17.51 10.33 -13.94
CA GLU A 111 -17.01 9.19 -14.71
C GLU A 111 -16.04 8.37 -13.85
N ASP A 112 -16.01 7.06 -14.04
CA ASP A 112 -15.03 6.14 -13.43
C ASP A 112 -13.75 6.01 -14.27
N THR A 113 -13.62 6.77 -15.36
CA THR A 113 -12.44 6.73 -16.22
C THR A 113 -11.54 7.94 -16.06
N VAL A 114 -10.24 7.70 -16.19
CA VAL A 114 -9.23 8.74 -16.42
C VAL A 114 -8.40 8.37 -17.64
N THR A 115 -8.07 9.36 -18.46
CA THR A 115 -7.08 9.20 -19.54
C THR A 115 -5.71 9.55 -19.00
N VAL A 116 -4.76 8.63 -19.11
CA VAL A 116 -3.36 8.83 -18.72
C VAL A 116 -2.49 9.22 -19.91
N GLY A 117 -1.44 10.01 -19.69
CA GLY A 117 -0.47 10.33 -20.75
C GLY A 117 0.35 9.11 -21.19
N SER A 118 0.50 8.12 -20.32
CA SER A 118 1.14 6.84 -20.60
C SER A 118 0.65 5.80 -19.60
N ALA A 119 0.33 4.60 -20.09
CA ALA A 119 -0.02 3.45 -19.25
C ALA A 119 1.18 2.56 -18.89
N ALA A 120 2.39 2.95 -19.31
CA ALA A 120 3.59 2.16 -19.00
C ALA A 120 3.80 2.06 -17.48
N GLY A 121 3.90 0.83 -16.98
CA GLY A 121 4.09 0.54 -15.56
C GLY A 121 2.82 0.59 -14.71
N LEU A 122 1.69 1.01 -15.27
CA LEU A 122 0.39 0.90 -14.59
C LEU A 122 -0.09 -0.54 -14.59
N VAL A 123 -0.62 -0.98 -13.46
CA VAL A 123 -1.22 -2.31 -13.29
C VAL A 123 -2.51 -2.21 -12.49
N ILE A 124 -3.41 -3.17 -12.69
CA ILE A 124 -4.65 -3.29 -11.91
C ILE A 124 -4.28 -3.42 -10.42
N GLY A 125 -5.03 -2.71 -9.56
CA GLY A 125 -4.85 -2.68 -8.11
C GLY A 125 -3.99 -1.53 -7.59
N MET A 126 -3.37 -0.72 -8.44
CA MET A 126 -2.68 0.50 -7.97
C MET A 126 -3.69 1.52 -7.44
N HIS A 127 -3.38 2.15 -6.31
CA HIS A 127 -4.13 3.29 -5.75
C HIS A 127 -3.86 4.51 -6.61
N ALA A 128 -4.92 5.11 -7.17
CA ALA A 128 -4.86 6.32 -7.97
C ALA A 128 -5.12 7.55 -7.08
N SER A 129 -4.33 8.60 -7.28
CA SER A 129 -4.52 9.89 -6.60
C SER A 129 -4.15 11.05 -7.52
N GLY A 130 -4.79 12.20 -7.30
CA GLY A 130 -4.59 13.40 -8.12
C GLY A 130 -5.77 14.36 -7.99
N THR A 131 -5.67 15.53 -8.63
CA THR A 131 -6.79 16.49 -8.67
C THR A 131 -7.99 15.84 -9.34
N GLY A 132 -9.16 15.89 -8.69
CA GLY A 132 -10.43 15.36 -9.23
C GLY A 132 -10.64 13.86 -9.04
N ILE A 133 -9.58 13.07 -8.81
CA ILE A 133 -9.67 11.63 -8.55
C ILE A 133 -10.23 11.42 -7.15
N ALA A 134 -11.27 10.58 -7.01
CA ALA A 134 -11.88 10.31 -5.72
C ALA A 134 -10.91 9.59 -4.77
N ALA A 135 -11.03 9.89 -3.47
CA ALA A 135 -10.23 9.22 -2.46
C ALA A 135 -10.50 7.72 -2.43
N GLY A 136 -9.44 6.91 -2.42
CA GLY A 136 -9.54 5.46 -2.42
C GLY A 136 -9.90 4.83 -3.77
N ALA A 137 -9.77 5.58 -4.87
CA ALA A 137 -9.85 5.04 -6.22
C ALA A 137 -8.66 4.11 -6.49
N ASP A 138 -8.96 2.92 -6.99
CA ASP A 138 -7.98 1.90 -7.38
C ASP A 138 -8.16 1.59 -8.87
N ILE A 139 -7.09 1.27 -9.59
CA ILE A 139 -7.19 0.81 -10.97
C ILE A 139 -7.92 -0.54 -11.00
N VAL A 140 -9.02 -0.63 -11.76
CA VAL A 140 -9.75 -1.88 -11.96
C VAL A 140 -9.61 -2.45 -13.37
N ASP A 141 -9.29 -1.60 -14.36
CA ASP A 141 -9.03 -2.01 -15.74
C ASP A 141 -8.16 -0.97 -16.49
N ILE A 142 -7.44 -1.41 -17.52
CA ILE A 142 -6.57 -0.56 -18.37
C ILE A 142 -6.81 -0.91 -19.83
N GLN A 143 -7.32 0.05 -20.60
CA GLN A 143 -7.59 -0.06 -22.04
C GLN A 143 -6.80 1.01 -22.80
N GLY A 144 -5.60 0.65 -23.26
CA GLY A 144 -4.68 1.62 -23.87
C GLY A 144 -4.28 2.69 -22.85
N THR A 145 -4.63 3.95 -23.11
CA THR A 145 -4.42 5.08 -22.19
C THR A 145 -5.65 5.41 -21.33
N THR A 146 -6.76 4.68 -21.48
CA THR A 146 -7.93 4.84 -20.63
C THR A 146 -7.82 3.88 -19.45
N VAL A 147 -7.86 4.41 -18.24
CA VAL A 147 -7.80 3.66 -16.98
C VAL A 147 -9.15 3.77 -16.29
N HIS A 148 -9.75 2.63 -15.95
CA HIS A 148 -10.97 2.59 -15.15
C HIS A 148 -10.60 2.50 -13.67
N LEU A 149 -11.31 3.27 -12.86
CA LEU A 149 -11.13 3.40 -11.42
C LEU A 149 -12.31 2.74 -10.68
N SER A 150 -12.05 2.27 -9.46
CA SER A 150 -13.07 1.65 -8.60
C SER A 150 -14.14 2.62 -8.09
N VAL A 151 -13.91 3.93 -8.22
CA VAL A 151 -14.81 5.00 -7.78
C VAL A 151 -14.84 6.09 -8.84
N GLU A 152 -16.03 6.66 -9.06
CA GLU A 152 -16.22 7.82 -9.94
C GLU A 152 -15.37 9.01 -9.49
N ASN A 153 -14.86 9.78 -10.44
CA ASN A 153 -14.13 11.02 -10.19
C ASN A 153 -14.99 12.00 -9.39
N SER A 154 -14.42 12.49 -8.29
CA SER A 154 -15.03 13.50 -7.41
C SER A 154 -15.13 14.91 -8.03
N GLY A 155 -14.41 15.15 -9.14
CA GLY A 155 -14.35 16.44 -9.82
C GLY A 155 -13.66 16.30 -11.19
N ALA A 156 -13.41 17.43 -11.85
CA ALA A 156 -12.67 17.42 -13.11
C ALA A 156 -11.22 16.98 -12.86
N VAL A 157 -10.79 15.91 -13.53
CA VAL A 157 -9.45 15.35 -13.37
C VAL A 157 -8.48 16.10 -14.27
N SER A 158 -7.36 16.54 -13.70
CA SER A 158 -6.34 17.31 -14.42
C SER A 158 -4.97 17.24 -13.74
N GLY A 159 -3.92 17.59 -14.50
CA GLY A 159 -2.55 17.66 -14.00
C GLY A 159 -1.89 16.28 -13.95
N ASN A 160 -1.12 16.01 -12.89
CA ASN A 160 -0.45 14.72 -12.69
C ASN A 160 -1.28 13.82 -11.77
N GLY A 161 -1.44 12.57 -12.18
CA GLY A 161 -1.92 11.48 -11.34
C GLY A 161 -0.74 10.67 -10.80
N ILE A 162 -0.85 10.22 -9.57
CA ILE A 162 0.09 9.30 -8.92
C ILE A 162 -0.63 7.97 -8.72
N PHE A 163 -0.03 6.91 -9.23
CA PHE A 163 -0.49 5.53 -9.11
C PHE A 163 0.51 4.74 -8.27
N SER A 164 0.10 4.27 -7.10
CA SER A 164 0.98 3.67 -6.11
C SER A 164 0.53 2.28 -5.67
N TYR A 165 1.49 1.47 -5.23
CA TYR A 165 1.23 0.24 -4.49
C TYR A 165 0.86 0.55 -3.03
N ASP A 166 0.45 -0.46 -2.26
CA ASP A 166 0.20 -0.29 -0.82
C ASP A 166 1.48 0.19 -0.10
N VAL A 167 2.64 -0.33 -0.54
CA VAL A 167 3.96 0.15 -0.12
C VAL A 167 4.76 0.63 -1.32
N ALA A 168 4.94 1.94 -1.43
CA ALA A 168 5.79 2.54 -2.45
C ALA A 168 7.28 2.37 -2.11
N ILE A 169 8.05 1.85 -3.06
CA ILE A 169 9.50 1.69 -2.95
C ILE A 169 10.18 2.80 -3.76
N SER A 170 10.97 3.62 -3.07
CA SER A 170 11.82 4.65 -3.68
C SER A 170 13.17 4.06 -4.11
N ASN A 171 13.84 4.72 -5.06
CA ASN A 171 15.18 4.36 -5.55
C ASN A 171 15.28 3.03 -6.32
N GLY A 172 14.14 2.52 -6.79
CA GLY A 172 14.06 1.28 -7.57
C GLY A 172 13.54 0.10 -6.75
N THR A 173 13.01 -0.92 -7.43
CA THR A 173 12.39 -2.10 -6.80
C THR A 173 13.37 -3.25 -6.57
N THR A 174 14.60 -3.13 -7.04
CA THR A 174 15.68 -4.08 -6.77
C THR A 174 16.52 -3.55 -5.61
N ILE A 175 16.65 -4.35 -4.56
CA ILE A 175 17.42 -4.12 -3.34
C ILE A 175 18.65 -5.01 -3.41
N ALA A 176 19.85 -4.45 -3.34
CA ALA A 176 21.07 -5.26 -3.36
C ALA A 176 21.34 -5.88 -1.98
N ALA A 177 22.14 -6.94 -1.97
CA ALA A 177 22.61 -7.53 -0.71
C ALA A 177 23.49 -6.51 0.04
N GLY A 178 23.22 -6.30 1.32
CA GLY A 178 23.90 -5.32 2.16
C GLY A 178 23.33 -3.90 2.10
N ASP A 179 22.29 -3.65 1.30
CA ASP A 179 21.62 -2.35 1.27
C ASP A 179 20.91 -2.05 2.59
N THR A 180 20.77 -0.75 2.89
CA THR A 180 19.90 -0.29 3.96
C THR A 180 18.48 -0.02 3.44
N VAL A 181 17.51 -0.74 3.98
CA VAL A 181 16.09 -0.55 3.70
C VAL A 181 15.42 0.07 4.92
N SER A 182 14.78 1.23 4.71
CA SER A 182 14.11 1.96 5.79
C SER A 182 12.66 2.27 5.42
N CYS A 183 11.81 2.33 6.45
CA CYS A 183 10.43 2.77 6.35
C CYS A 183 10.23 3.83 7.45
N SER A 184 10.02 5.08 7.05
CA SER A 184 9.91 6.20 7.99
C SER A 184 8.52 6.35 8.61
N SER A 185 7.49 5.84 7.95
CA SER A 185 6.12 5.78 8.45
C SER A 185 5.36 4.68 7.73
N LEU A 186 4.56 3.93 8.50
CA LEU A 186 3.62 2.96 7.98
C LEU A 186 2.28 3.17 8.69
N THR A 187 1.21 3.24 7.91
CA THR A 187 -0.15 3.34 8.45
C THR A 187 -0.99 2.17 7.94
N TYR A 188 -1.97 1.78 8.75
CA TYR A 188 -2.92 0.73 8.40
C TYR A 188 -4.35 1.21 8.70
N THR A 189 -5.28 0.92 7.79
CA THR A 189 -6.70 1.24 7.93
C THR A 189 -7.51 0.01 7.53
N ALA A 190 -8.27 -0.58 8.44
CA ALA A 190 -9.05 -1.79 8.17
C ALA A 190 -10.34 -1.50 7.38
N LEU A 191 -11.03 -0.41 7.72
CA LEU A 191 -12.29 -0.01 7.10
C LEU A 191 -12.18 1.44 6.64
N ARG A 192 -12.43 1.68 5.35
CA ARG A 192 -12.56 3.04 4.80
C ARG A 192 -13.92 3.65 5.22
N SER A 193 -13.98 4.99 5.22
CA SER A 193 -15.14 5.78 5.66
C SER A 193 -16.31 5.73 4.68
#